data_AF-A0A9P4T6C8-F1
#
_entry.id   AF-A0A9P4T6C8-F1
#
_cell.length_a   1.000
_cell.length_b   1.000
_cell.length_c   1.000
_cell.angle_alpha   90.00
_cell.angle_beta   90.00
_cell.angle_gamma   90.00
#
_symmetry.space_group_name_H-M   'P 1'
#
loop_
_entity.id
_entity.type
_entity.pdbx_description
1 polymer ?
#
loop_
_entity_poly.entity_id
_entity_poly.type
_entity_poly.pdbx_seq_one_letter_code
_entity_poly.pdbx_strand_id
1 'polypeptide(L)'
;MIGGETAVRIGDGNTINAAGATVGAGVMMAGAYLEHAALRASNCSERVSMVNSYCFADPNADDTGYSLSSAHYTRDDLALTRNLFMEQKLTKLRDRCDIALQRIKERTRRGEDPDEEEIEGWIKDQIHFLKHTGWESFHRIPEYVHKERPEDALKNYLTDS
;
A
#
# COMPACT_ATOMS: atom_id res chain seq x y z
N MET A 1 13.39 7.01 -29.36
CA MET A 1 12.99 7.76 -28.14
C MET A 1 14.24 8.22 -27.41
N ILE A 2 14.26 9.48 -26.99
CA ILE A 2 15.31 10.09 -26.16
C ILE A 2 14.65 10.54 -24.86
N GLY A 3 15.23 10.16 -23.72
CA GLY A 3 14.62 10.36 -22.41
C GLY A 3 13.52 9.34 -22.11
N GLY A 4 12.58 9.70 -21.23
CA GLY A 4 11.47 8.84 -20.84
C GLY A 4 11.79 7.85 -19.70
N GLU A 5 12.92 8.05 -19.02
CA GLU A 5 13.31 7.35 -17.80
C GLU A 5 12.32 7.66 -16.66
N THR A 6 12.33 6.80 -15.63
CA THR A 6 11.66 7.09 -14.37
C THR A 6 12.70 7.64 -13.41
N ALA A 7 12.58 8.93 -13.06
CA ALA A 7 13.38 9.52 -12.01
C ALA A 7 12.84 9.04 -10.65
N VAL A 8 13.73 8.62 -9.75
CA VAL A 8 13.41 8.16 -8.39
C VAL A 8 14.27 8.92 -7.40
N ARG A 9 13.63 9.52 -6.39
CA ARG A 9 14.35 10.13 -5.26
C ARG A 9 14.69 9.04 -4.25
N ILE A 10 15.98 8.85 -3.99
CA ILE A 10 16.49 7.86 -3.03
C ILE A 10 16.64 8.48 -1.63
N GLY A 11 16.87 7.64 -0.61
CA GLY A 11 16.80 8.03 0.80
C GLY A 11 17.82 9.08 1.27
N ASP A 12 18.89 9.31 0.50
CA ASP A 12 19.87 10.38 0.75
C ASP A 12 19.47 11.73 0.10
N GLY A 13 18.30 11.79 -0.54
CA GLY A 13 17.78 12.96 -1.24
C GLY A 13 18.25 13.10 -2.69
N ASN A 14 19.20 12.26 -3.14
CA ASN A 14 19.64 12.27 -4.52
C ASN A 14 18.56 11.67 -5.45
N THR A 15 18.61 12.05 -6.72
CA THR A 15 17.72 11.50 -7.75
C THR A 15 18.50 10.60 -8.68
N ILE A 16 18.00 9.38 -8.87
CA ILE A 16 18.54 8.43 -9.85
C ILE A 16 17.53 8.25 -11.00
N ASN A 17 18.04 8.00 -12.20
CA ASN A 17 17.20 7.61 -13.33
C ASN A 17 17.19 6.08 -13.41
N ALA A 18 16.04 5.46 -13.11
CA ALA A 18 15.84 4.04 -13.34
C ALA A 18 15.98 3.75 -14.85
N ALA A 19 16.49 2.55 -15.19
CA ALA A 19 16.88 2.17 -16.55
C ALA A 19 15.85 2.59 -17.60
N GLY A 20 16.36 3.15 -18.71
CA GLY A 20 15.54 3.87 -19.68
C GLY A 20 14.45 3.02 -20.32
N ALA A 21 13.34 3.69 -20.66
CA ALA A 21 12.13 3.11 -21.23
C ALA A 21 12.38 2.55 -22.65
N THR A 22 13.10 1.44 -22.72
CA THR A 22 13.39 0.69 -23.93
C THR A 22 12.53 -0.58 -23.95
N VAL A 23 12.28 -1.11 -25.15
CA VAL A 23 11.51 -2.35 -25.29
C VAL A 23 12.24 -3.48 -24.57
N GLY A 24 11.55 -4.15 -23.64
CA GLY A 24 12.10 -5.23 -22.83
C GLY A 24 12.71 -4.78 -21.49
N ALA A 25 12.76 -3.48 -21.20
CA ALA A 25 13.15 -2.97 -19.89
C ALA A 25 11.97 -2.97 -18.91
N GLY A 26 12.27 -3.15 -17.62
CA GLY A 26 11.30 -3.08 -16.54
C GLY A 26 11.92 -2.42 -15.31
N VAL A 27 11.11 -1.69 -14.55
CA VAL A 27 11.49 -1.09 -13.27
C VAL A 27 10.57 -1.67 -12.21
N MET A 28 11.16 -2.23 -11.16
CA MET A 28 10.45 -2.66 -9.96
C MET A 28 10.85 -1.74 -8.82
N MET A 29 9.86 -1.24 -8.09
CA MET A 29 10.08 -0.30 -7.01
C MET A 29 9.03 -0.46 -5.92
N ALA A 30 9.38 -0.10 -4.68
CA ALA A 30 8.44 -0.04 -3.58
C ALA A 30 7.43 1.08 -3.83
N GLY A 31 6.19 0.71 -4.15
CA GLY A 31 5.09 1.65 -4.26
C GLY A 31 4.88 2.39 -2.94
N ALA A 32 4.32 3.60 -3.00
CA ALA A 32 4.01 4.49 -1.88
C ALA A 32 5.18 5.08 -1.07
N TYR A 33 6.33 4.41 -0.98
CA TYR A 33 7.47 4.88 -0.17
C TYR A 33 8.55 5.58 -1.01
N LEU A 34 8.43 5.56 -2.34
CA LEU A 34 9.38 6.18 -3.25
C LEU A 34 8.72 7.27 -4.09
N GLU A 35 9.23 8.48 -3.96
CA GLU A 35 8.89 9.55 -4.88
C GLU A 35 9.53 9.29 -6.24
N HIS A 36 8.70 9.36 -7.27
CA HIS A 36 9.12 9.11 -8.62
C HIS A 36 8.30 9.90 -9.63
N ALA A 37 8.92 10.14 -10.78
CA ALA A 37 8.27 10.80 -11.90
C ALA A 37 8.71 10.17 -13.22
N ALA A 38 7.76 9.93 -14.12
CA ALA A 38 8.06 9.62 -15.50
C ALA A 38 8.56 10.90 -16.19
N LEU A 39 9.82 10.91 -16.62
CA LEU A 39 10.41 12.05 -17.32
C LEU A 39 9.85 12.18 -18.73
N ARG A 40 9.92 13.40 -19.27
CA ARG A 40 9.46 13.68 -20.63
C ARG A 40 10.30 12.89 -21.64
N ALA A 41 9.61 12.18 -22.53
CA ALA A 41 10.22 11.56 -23.70
C ALA A 41 10.14 12.48 -24.93
N SER A 42 11.11 12.36 -25.82
CA SER A 42 11.16 13.06 -27.11
C SER A 42 11.63 12.11 -28.23
N ASN A 43 11.51 12.56 -29.49
CA ASN A 43 11.88 11.75 -30.66
C ASN A 43 11.18 10.36 -30.68
N CYS A 44 9.88 10.36 -30.39
CA CYS A 44 8.95 9.24 -30.47
C CYS A 44 7.54 9.79 -30.74
N SER A 45 6.68 9.02 -31.41
CA SER A 45 5.27 9.38 -31.57
C SER A 45 4.49 9.20 -30.27
N GLU A 46 4.77 8.11 -29.54
CA GLU A 46 4.11 7.73 -28.31
C GLU A 46 5.08 6.96 -27.39
N ARG A 47 4.86 7.09 -26.08
CA ARG A 47 5.53 6.27 -25.05
C ARG A 47 4.45 5.47 -24.33
N VAL A 48 4.42 4.17 -24.60
CA VAL A 48 3.50 3.22 -23.93
C VAL A 48 4.27 2.46 -22.86
N SER A 49 3.70 2.39 -21.66
CA SER A 49 4.21 1.61 -20.54
C SER A 49 3.06 0.88 -19.85
N MET A 50 3.33 -0.31 -19.33
CA MET A 50 2.38 -1.05 -18.48
C MET A 50 2.85 -0.96 -17.03
N VAL A 51 1.93 -0.61 -16.13
CA VAL A 51 2.18 -0.63 -14.69
C VAL A 51 1.39 -1.78 -14.10
N ASN A 52 2.06 -2.65 -13.34
CA ASN A 52 1.42 -3.71 -12.58
C ASN A 52 1.86 -3.57 -11.13
N SER A 53 0.89 -3.50 -10.22
CA SER A 53 1.13 -3.47 -8.79
C SER A 53 1.04 -4.88 -8.23
N TYR A 54 2.09 -5.34 -7.57
CA TYR A 54 2.08 -6.59 -6.84
C TYR A 54 1.41 -6.40 -5.48
N CYS A 55 0.61 -7.39 -5.07
CA CYS A 55 -0.01 -7.44 -3.75
C CYS A 55 0.93 -8.08 -2.72
N PHE A 56 0.47 -8.14 -1.47
CA PHE A 56 1.21 -8.74 -0.36
C PHE A 56 1.54 -10.22 -0.63
N ALA A 57 2.81 -10.59 -0.44
CA ALA A 57 3.23 -11.99 -0.35
C ALA A 57 3.16 -12.49 1.10
N ASP A 58 3.52 -11.63 2.05
CA ASP A 58 3.36 -11.86 3.48
C ASP A 58 2.17 -11.04 4.00
N PRO A 59 1.09 -11.68 4.49
CA PRO A 59 -0.04 -10.96 5.05
C PRO A 59 0.31 -10.19 6.32
N ASN A 60 1.40 -10.49 7.03
CA ASN A 60 1.83 -9.73 8.21
C ASN A 60 2.73 -8.52 7.88
N ALA A 61 3.19 -8.38 6.64
CA ALA A 61 3.99 -7.23 6.23
C ALA A 61 3.19 -5.91 6.31
N ASP A 62 3.93 -4.81 6.53
CA ASP A 62 3.39 -3.45 6.52
C ASP A 62 2.70 -3.14 5.19
N ASP A 63 1.58 -2.43 5.28
CA ASP A 63 0.69 -2.06 4.19
C ASP A 63 -0.03 -0.73 4.49
N THR A 64 0.65 0.10 5.28
CA THR A 64 0.22 1.48 5.59
C THR A 64 0.54 2.47 4.48
N GLY A 65 1.30 2.05 3.46
CA GLY A 65 1.61 2.88 2.28
C GLY A 65 0.48 2.95 1.24
N TYR A 66 -0.52 2.06 1.28
CA TYR A 66 -1.47 1.96 0.17
C TYR A 66 -2.54 3.06 0.18
N SER A 67 -2.23 4.20 -0.42
CA SER A 67 -3.20 5.29 -0.53
C SER A 67 -3.97 5.24 -1.86
N LEU A 68 -5.31 5.38 -1.81
CA LEU A 68 -6.14 5.73 -2.97
C LEU A 68 -5.88 7.16 -3.48
N SER A 69 -4.87 7.87 -2.96
CA SER A 69 -4.51 9.23 -3.38
C SER A 69 -4.15 9.37 -4.86
N SER A 70 -3.76 8.26 -5.50
CA SER A 70 -3.47 8.18 -6.94
C SER A 70 -4.73 8.08 -7.81
N ALA A 71 -5.90 7.77 -7.24
CA ALA A 71 -7.14 7.68 -7.99
C ALA A 71 -7.65 9.09 -8.39
N HIS A 72 -8.05 9.23 -9.65
CA HIS A 72 -8.71 10.41 -10.18
C HIS A 72 -10.22 10.32 -9.97
N TYR A 73 -10.73 11.07 -8.99
CA TYR A 73 -12.12 10.98 -8.54
C TYR A 73 -13.21 11.29 -9.57
N THR A 74 -12.87 11.99 -10.64
CA THR A 74 -13.81 12.34 -11.72
C THR A 74 -13.66 11.46 -12.95
N ARG A 75 -12.59 10.66 -13.04
CA ARG A 75 -12.25 9.87 -14.22
C ARG A 75 -12.24 8.36 -13.94
N ASP A 76 -12.05 7.97 -12.69
CA ASP A 76 -11.98 6.58 -12.28
C ASP A 76 -13.32 6.11 -11.70
N ASP A 77 -13.61 4.82 -11.89
CA ASP A 77 -14.72 4.16 -11.21
C ASP A 77 -14.35 3.92 -9.73
N LEU A 78 -14.70 4.89 -8.89
CA LEU A 78 -14.41 4.83 -7.45
C LEU A 78 -15.14 3.69 -6.75
N ALA A 79 -16.30 3.27 -7.24
CA ALA A 79 -17.03 2.16 -6.64
C ALA A 79 -16.27 0.85 -6.88
N LEU A 80 -15.84 0.61 -8.12
CA LEU A 80 -15.00 -0.53 -8.46
C LEU A 80 -13.68 -0.51 -7.68
N THR A 81 -12.96 0.61 -7.70
CA THR A 81 -11.67 0.75 -7.01
C THR A 81 -11.78 0.47 -5.51
N ARG A 82 -12.83 1.00 -4.84
CA ARG A 82 -13.07 0.73 -3.42
C ARG A 82 -13.40 -0.73 -3.15
N ASN A 83 -14.21 -1.36 -3.99
CA ASN A 83 -14.58 -2.76 -3.83
C ASN A 83 -13.36 -3.68 -3.99
N LEU A 84 -12.54 -3.46 -5.02
CA LEU A 84 -11.29 -4.21 -5.23
C LEU A 84 -10.31 -4.01 -4.06
N PHE A 85 -10.19 -2.78 -3.56
CA PHE A 85 -9.36 -2.49 -2.40
C PHE A 85 -9.86 -3.21 -1.13
N MET A 86 -11.16 -3.17 -0.86
CA MET A 86 -11.75 -3.87 0.27
C MET A 86 -11.60 -5.39 0.15
N GLU A 87 -11.81 -5.95 -1.04
CA GLU A 87 -11.60 -7.37 -1.32
C GLU A 87 -10.15 -7.79 -1.01
N GLN A 88 -9.17 -7.00 -1.46
CA GLN A 88 -7.76 -7.24 -1.20
C GLN A 88 -7.43 -7.16 0.31
N LYS A 89 -7.94 -6.16 1.03
CA LYS A 89 -7.70 -5.99 2.47
C LYS A 89 -8.36 -7.09 3.32
N LEU A 90 -9.57 -7.51 2.97
CA LEU A 90 -10.25 -8.63 3.63
C LEU A 90 -9.57 -9.97 3.34
N THR A 91 -9.08 -10.16 2.12
CA THR A 91 -8.24 -11.32 1.76
C THR A 91 -6.99 -11.36 2.64
N LYS A 92 -6.30 -10.23 2.81
CA LYS A 92 -5.15 -10.11 3.71
C LYS A 92 -5.48 -10.48 5.14
N LEU A 93 -6.58 -9.93 5.67
CA LEU A 93 -7.01 -10.21 7.04
C LEU A 93 -7.33 -11.69 7.26
N ARG A 94 -7.99 -12.34 6.29
CA ARG A 94 -8.23 -13.79 6.35
C ARG A 94 -6.91 -14.56 6.46
N ASP A 95 -5.95 -14.25 5.61
CA ASP A 95 -4.65 -14.94 5.60
C ASP A 95 -3.87 -14.68 6.91
N ARG A 96 -3.99 -13.48 7.52
CA ARG A 96 -3.48 -13.20 8.87
C ARG A 96 -4.14 -14.08 9.94
N CYS A 97 -5.46 -14.23 9.88
CA CYS A 97 -6.21 -15.11 10.78
C CYS A 97 -5.78 -16.57 10.64
N ASP A 98 -5.54 -17.04 9.41
CA ASP A 98 -5.08 -18.41 9.17
C ASP A 98 -3.70 -18.67 9.81
N ILE A 99 -2.77 -17.71 9.70
CA ILE A 99 -1.46 -17.80 10.37
C ILE A 99 -1.62 -17.81 11.90
N ALA A 100 -2.43 -16.91 12.45
CA ALA A 100 -2.68 -16.87 13.89
C ALA A 100 -3.29 -18.18 14.40
N LEU A 101 -4.25 -18.74 13.66
CA LEU A 101 -4.88 -20.02 13.98
C LEU A 101 -3.88 -21.19 13.94
N GLN A 102 -2.95 -21.19 12.97
CA GLN A 102 -1.88 -22.18 12.92
C GLN A 102 -0.98 -22.10 14.16
N ARG A 103 -0.56 -20.90 14.56
CA ARG A 103 0.25 -20.70 15.78
C ARG A 103 -0.45 -21.22 17.03
N ILE A 104 -1.74 -20.92 17.20
CA ILE A 104 -2.53 -21.41 18.33
C ILE A 104 -2.57 -22.95 18.33
N LYS A 105 -2.85 -23.57 17.18
CA LYS A 105 -2.87 -25.05 17.06
C LYS A 105 -1.53 -25.68 17.40
N GLU A 106 -0.41 -25.06 17.03
CA GLU A 106 0.93 -25.54 17.36
C GLU A 106 1.22 -25.46 18.87
N ARG A 107 0.84 -24.36 19.53
CA ARG A 107 0.97 -24.22 21.00
C ARG A 107 0.16 -25.26 21.74
N THR A 108 -1.09 -25.46 21.33
CA THR A 108 -1.96 -26.48 21.93
C THR A 108 -1.33 -27.87 21.83
N ARG A 109 -0.67 -28.20 20.70
CA ARG A 109 0.05 -29.47 20.54
C ARG A 109 1.27 -29.58 21.45
N ARG A 110 1.91 -28.47 21.80
CA ARG A 110 3.05 -28.41 22.73
C ARG A 110 2.63 -28.36 24.20
N GLY A 111 1.34 -28.15 24.48
CA GLY A 111 0.83 -27.97 25.84
C GLY A 111 1.23 -26.63 26.45
N GLU A 112 1.50 -25.62 25.61
CA GLU A 112 1.84 -24.27 26.03
C GLU A 112 0.56 -23.45 26.29
N ASP A 113 0.58 -22.67 27.37
CA ASP A 113 -0.50 -21.74 27.67
C ASP A 113 -0.51 -20.55 26.68
N PRO A 114 -1.67 -19.90 26.47
CA PRO A 114 -1.75 -18.70 25.66
C PRO A 114 -0.94 -17.56 26.27
N ASP A 115 -0.18 -16.84 25.43
CA ASP A 115 0.55 -15.64 25.82
C ASP A 115 -0.39 -14.43 25.69
N GLU A 116 -0.71 -13.80 26.82
CA GLU A 116 -1.62 -12.64 26.88
C GLU A 116 -1.09 -11.45 26.08
N GLU A 117 0.20 -11.13 26.21
CA GLU A 117 0.81 -9.96 25.55
C GLU A 117 0.82 -10.14 24.04
N GLU A 118 1.12 -11.35 23.57
CA GLU A 118 1.09 -11.65 22.14
C GLU A 118 -0.33 -11.60 21.57
N ILE A 119 -1.31 -12.18 22.27
CA ILE A 119 -2.70 -12.19 21.81
C ILE A 119 -3.23 -10.76 21.76
N GLU A 120 -3.02 -9.98 22.81
CA GLU A 120 -3.45 -8.59 22.85
C GLU A 120 -2.74 -7.76 21.78
N GLY A 121 -1.44 -7.97 21.57
CA GLY A 121 -0.67 -7.34 20.50
C GLY A 121 -1.22 -7.64 19.11
N TRP A 122 -1.54 -8.91 18.84
CA TRP A 122 -2.12 -9.31 17.55
C TRP A 122 -3.51 -8.70 17.32
N ILE A 123 -4.35 -8.66 18.36
CA ILE A 123 -5.69 -8.04 18.28
C ILE A 123 -5.56 -6.54 17.99
N LYS A 124 -4.68 -5.83 18.73
CA LYS A 124 -4.43 -4.40 18.53
C LYS A 124 -3.94 -4.11 17.11
N ASP A 125 -3.05 -4.94 16.56
CA ASP A 125 -2.61 -4.83 15.17
C ASP A 125 -3.76 -4.99 14.16
N GLN A 126 -4.66 -5.96 14.37
CA GLN A 126 -5.80 -6.17 13.46
C GLN A 126 -6.81 -5.02 13.54
N ILE A 127 -7.06 -4.48 14.74
CA ILE A 127 -7.89 -3.28 14.92
C ILE A 127 -7.27 -2.09 14.18
N HIS A 128 -5.96 -1.87 14.36
CA HIS A 128 -5.24 -0.81 13.67
C HIS A 128 -5.34 -0.96 12.15
N PHE A 129 -5.09 -2.16 11.62
CA PHE A 129 -5.20 -2.46 10.19
C PHE A 129 -6.61 -2.15 9.63
N LEU A 130 -7.65 -2.57 10.34
CA LEU A 130 -9.04 -2.31 9.93
C LEU A 130 -9.40 -0.83 9.99
N LYS A 131 -8.96 -0.12 11.03
CA LYS A 131 -9.12 1.33 11.11
C LYS A 131 -8.41 2.01 9.95
N HIS A 132 -7.13 1.72 9.74
CA HIS A 132 -6.34 2.27 8.66
C HIS A 132 -6.99 2.05 7.29
N THR A 133 -7.45 0.82 7.03
CA THR A 133 -8.21 0.48 5.81
C THR A 133 -9.47 1.34 5.68
N GLY A 134 -10.25 1.48 6.76
CA GLY A 134 -11.44 2.32 6.76
C GLY A 134 -11.14 3.80 6.55
N TRP A 135 -9.97 4.29 6.95
CA TRP A 135 -9.51 5.64 6.62
C TRP A 135 -9.19 5.77 5.13
N GLU A 136 -8.43 4.83 4.57
CA GLU A 136 -8.00 4.84 3.17
C GLU A 136 -9.16 4.68 2.17
N SER A 137 -10.18 3.89 2.51
CA SER A 137 -11.31 3.59 1.62
C SER A 137 -12.22 4.79 1.34
N PHE A 138 -12.23 5.80 2.21
CA PHE A 138 -13.22 6.88 2.17
C PHE A 138 -12.58 8.27 2.26
N HIS A 139 -13.14 9.22 1.52
CA HIS A 139 -12.82 10.62 1.72
C HIS A 139 -13.37 11.10 3.04
N ARG A 140 -12.49 11.26 4.02
CA ARG A 140 -12.88 11.77 5.34
C ARG A 140 -12.58 13.25 5.50
N ILE A 141 -11.76 13.83 4.62
CA ILE A 141 -11.43 15.25 4.61
C ILE A 141 -11.86 15.84 3.25
N PRO A 142 -12.91 16.69 3.22
CA PRO A 142 -13.23 17.49 2.04
C PRO A 142 -11.99 18.28 1.58
N GLU A 143 -11.76 18.36 0.26
CA GLU A 143 -10.66 19.14 -0.36
C GLU A 143 -9.22 18.61 -0.17
N TYR A 144 -9.02 17.38 0.32
CA TYR A 144 -7.70 16.74 0.47
C TYR A 144 -7.31 15.78 -0.66
N VAL A 145 -8.12 15.77 -1.71
CA VAL A 145 -7.85 15.09 -2.98
C VAL A 145 -6.49 15.55 -3.54
N HIS A 146 -5.54 14.62 -3.70
CA HIS A 146 -4.17 14.86 -4.17
C HIS A 146 -3.26 15.71 -3.25
N LYS A 147 -3.60 15.85 -1.96
CA LYS A 147 -2.75 16.54 -0.97
C LYS A 147 -2.04 15.54 -0.05
N GLU A 148 -0.86 15.90 0.44
CA GLU A 148 -0.13 15.08 1.42
C GLU A 148 -0.97 14.83 2.67
N ARG A 149 -1.02 13.58 3.12
CA ARG A 149 -1.77 13.14 4.30
C ARG A 149 -1.44 14.03 5.53
N PRO A 150 -2.42 14.69 6.18
CA PRO A 150 -2.17 15.39 7.43
C PRO A 150 -2.00 14.36 8.56
N GLU A 151 -0.79 14.28 9.13
CA GLU A 151 -0.43 13.26 10.12
C GLU A 151 -1.35 13.25 11.33
N ASP A 152 -1.77 14.42 11.79
CA ASP A 152 -2.59 14.57 13.00
C ASP A 152 -4.00 14.01 12.82
N ALA A 153 -4.57 14.13 11.62
CA ALA A 153 -5.91 13.62 11.33
C ALA A 153 -5.94 12.08 11.36
N LEU A 154 -4.89 11.44 10.82
CA LEU A 154 -4.76 9.99 10.87
C LEU A 154 -4.48 9.52 12.30
N LYS A 155 -3.56 10.17 13.02
CA LYS A 155 -3.26 9.83 14.42
C LYS A 155 -4.52 9.86 15.28
N ASN A 156 -5.31 10.93 15.17
CA ASN A 156 -6.57 11.09 15.91
C ASN A 156 -7.63 10.03 15.56
N TYR A 157 -7.67 9.59 14.31
CA TYR A 157 -8.60 8.54 13.88
C TYR A 157 -8.18 7.14 14.33
N LEU A 158 -6.86 6.90 14.44
CA LEU A 158 -6.30 5.63 14.85
C LEU A 158 -6.32 5.44 16.37
N THR A 159 -6.13 6.51 17.15
CA THR A 159 -6.35 6.51 18.59
C THR A 159 -7.82 6.20 18.87
N ASP A 160 -8.11 5.16 19.63
CA ASP A 160 -9.45 4.93 20.19
C ASP A 160 -9.91 6.21 20.91
N SER A 161 -11.12 6.68 20.58
CA SER A 161 -11.90 7.56 21.46
C SER A 161 -12.42 6.79 22.66
#